data_AF-A0A0G2GDE2-F1
#
_entry.id   AF-A0A0G2GDE2-F1
#
_cell.length_a   1.000
_cell.length_b   1.000
_cell.length_c   1.000
_cell.angle_alpha   90.00
_cell.angle_beta   90.00
_cell.angle_gamma   90.00
#
_symmetry.space_group_name_H-M   'P 1'
#
loop_
_entity.id
_entity.type
_entity.pdbx_description
1 polymer ?
#
loop_
_entity_poly.entity_id
_entity_poly.type
_entity_poly.pdbx_seq_one_letter_code
_entity_poly.pdbx_strand_id
1 'polypeptide(L)'
;MSARHPPSPPEESRFSNDSRKEEQEKPDRGEDGGDSGGPPPPAGFWDPRLKHVRSEAFRKWGYTTVVLMFFILAVLSIYWGTFFHLPANIKNLIIYVVDMDGAGPYAASVTGHAPIVGPAITELATQMLQQSGTLGYRIMSGAPFDNDPLQVRQAVYNEEAWASIVINPNATALLYSAIQTGNSSYDPLGACQLTYVEARDETTWYDYIQPLLDQFMTEAATTVGRRWAATALQNASDPTVLANLRAAPQALAPAIGFSRYNLRPFYPYAASPAVSIGLIYLIIISFFSFSFYMPIHLKYLNTENGRRPPLHFRQLVVWRWCATVTAYLFLSLAYSLISLAFQINFAGGNSDGRSEVLPTDISNGNPTAYGRGTFPVYWMLNFCGMAALGLACENMAMLIGQPWMGLFLIFWVITNVSTSFYNIDTEPAFYRWGYAWPLHHVVQGSRTILFDTHSNIGLNFGVLLAWAAVDTALFPFMCYWLRYKTKKGITLYWA
;
A
#
# COMPACT_ATOMS: atom_id res chain seq x y z
N MET A 1 62.03 29.00 -17.57
CA MET A 1 62.25 28.20 -18.79
C MET A 1 60.89 27.86 -19.37
N SER A 2 60.69 28.07 -20.68
CA SER A 2 59.38 27.95 -21.34
C SER A 2 59.55 27.43 -22.77
N ALA A 3 58.67 26.52 -23.19
CA ALA A 3 58.44 26.06 -24.57
C ALA A 3 57.14 25.23 -24.56
N ARG A 4 56.26 25.16 -25.57
CA ARG A 4 55.98 25.88 -26.83
C ARG A 4 54.61 25.32 -27.28
N HIS A 5 53.66 26.16 -27.65
CA HIS A 5 52.53 25.83 -28.55
C HIS A 5 52.95 26.13 -30.02
N PRO A 6 52.15 25.95 -31.10
CA PRO A 6 50.74 25.51 -31.27
C PRO A 6 50.63 24.37 -32.35
N PRO A 7 49.58 24.20 -33.21
CA PRO A 7 48.15 24.56 -33.18
C PRO A 7 47.18 23.37 -33.38
N SER A 8 45.87 23.64 -33.38
CA SER A 8 44.74 22.71 -33.57
C SER A 8 44.12 22.74 -34.99
N PRO A 9 43.44 21.66 -35.45
CA PRO A 9 42.50 21.67 -36.58
C PRO A 9 41.01 21.60 -36.14
N PRO A 10 40.02 21.93 -37.02
CA PRO A 10 38.61 22.14 -36.62
C PRO A 10 37.57 21.15 -37.19
N GLU A 11 36.36 21.29 -36.64
CA GLU A 11 35.00 21.12 -37.23
C GLU A 11 34.31 19.75 -37.40
N GLU A 12 32.98 19.81 -37.16
CA GLU A 12 31.97 18.76 -37.22
C GLU A 12 31.17 18.81 -38.54
N SER A 13 30.57 17.69 -38.98
CA SER A 13 29.20 17.63 -39.55
C SER A 13 28.87 16.17 -39.95
N ARG A 14 27.85 15.55 -39.36
CA ARG A 14 26.39 15.55 -39.70
C ARG A 14 25.99 14.63 -40.88
N PHE A 15 24.99 13.80 -40.57
CA PHE A 15 23.99 13.17 -41.44
C PHE A 15 23.90 13.66 -42.89
N SER A 16 23.83 12.70 -43.83
CA SER A 16 22.88 12.79 -44.94
C SER A 16 22.37 11.40 -45.33
N ASN A 17 21.05 11.29 -45.44
CA ASN A 17 20.33 10.17 -46.00
C ASN A 17 19.89 10.63 -47.39
N ASP A 18 20.21 9.93 -48.48
CA ASP A 18 19.47 10.14 -49.73
C ASP A 18 19.41 8.85 -50.57
N SER A 19 18.35 8.74 -51.36
CA SER A 19 17.89 7.50 -51.97
C SER A 19 17.21 7.75 -53.32
N ARG A 20 17.74 7.12 -54.38
CA ARG A 20 17.15 6.92 -55.71
C ARG A 20 17.99 5.82 -56.39
N LYS A 21 17.46 4.68 -56.86
CA LYS A 21 16.47 4.47 -57.95
C LYS A 21 16.89 5.17 -59.25
N GLU A 22 16.98 4.58 -60.44
CA GLU A 22 16.80 3.20 -60.98
C GLU A 22 17.38 3.23 -62.44
N GLU A 23 17.45 2.22 -63.33
CA GLU A 23 16.86 0.88 -63.41
C GLU A 23 17.66 -0.08 -64.35
N GLN A 24 17.20 -1.34 -64.46
CA GLN A 24 17.28 -2.32 -65.59
C GLN A 24 18.47 -2.37 -66.59
N GLU A 25 19.10 -3.56 -66.71
CA GLU A 25 18.79 -4.51 -67.82
C GLU A 25 19.23 -5.96 -67.51
N LYS A 26 18.61 -6.93 -68.20
CA LYS A 26 18.90 -8.38 -68.19
C LYS A 26 18.75 -8.85 -69.65
N PRO A 27 19.54 -9.83 -70.16
CA PRO A 27 19.11 -11.22 -69.97
C PRO A 27 20.19 -12.33 -69.99
N ASP A 28 19.78 -13.50 -69.46
CA ASP A 28 20.06 -14.88 -69.90
C ASP A 28 21.51 -15.34 -70.21
N ARG A 29 22.09 -16.19 -69.34
CA ARG A 29 22.31 -17.65 -69.55
C ARG A 29 23.32 -18.26 -68.58
N GLY A 30 23.25 -19.58 -68.43
CA GLY A 30 24.39 -20.42 -68.07
C GLY A 30 24.33 -21.01 -66.67
N GLU A 31 24.25 -22.33 -66.61
CA GLU A 31 24.54 -23.12 -65.42
C GLU A 31 26.00 -22.87 -64.98
N ASP A 32 26.25 -22.79 -63.67
CA ASP A 32 27.39 -23.50 -63.13
C ASP A 32 27.19 -23.94 -61.68
N GLY A 33 27.74 -25.11 -61.35
CA GLY A 33 27.59 -25.74 -60.04
C GLY A 33 28.55 -25.16 -59.01
N GLY A 34 28.12 -24.13 -58.30
CA GLY A 34 28.89 -23.52 -57.20
C GLY A 34 28.41 -23.98 -55.82
N ASP A 35 28.88 -25.13 -55.33
CA ASP A 35 28.75 -25.53 -53.92
C ASP A 35 29.62 -24.63 -53.02
N SER A 36 29.14 -23.40 -52.85
CA SER A 36 29.71 -22.42 -51.92
C SER A 36 29.22 -22.79 -50.52
N GLY A 37 29.98 -23.65 -49.84
CA GLY A 37 29.73 -24.13 -48.47
C GLY A 37 29.77 -23.05 -47.36
N GLY A 38 29.45 -21.80 -47.67
CA GLY A 38 29.09 -20.77 -46.72
C GLY A 38 27.58 -20.82 -46.39
N PRO A 39 27.14 -20.23 -45.27
CA PRO A 39 25.73 -20.09 -44.99
C PRO A 39 25.02 -19.30 -46.12
N PRO A 40 23.79 -19.67 -46.50
CA PRO A 40 23.08 -19.03 -47.60
C PRO A 40 22.93 -17.52 -47.37
N PRO A 41 23.07 -16.69 -48.41
CA PRO A 41 23.02 -15.24 -48.26
C PRO A 41 21.66 -14.79 -47.71
N PRO A 42 21.63 -13.75 -46.85
CA PRO A 42 20.41 -13.30 -46.20
C PRO A 42 19.35 -12.89 -47.22
N ALA A 43 18.21 -13.59 -47.17
CA ALA A 43 17.09 -13.38 -48.07
C ALA A 43 16.15 -12.28 -47.57
N GLY A 44 15.53 -11.53 -48.50
CA GLY A 44 14.47 -10.59 -48.15
C GLY A 44 13.24 -11.29 -47.58
N PHE A 45 12.49 -10.63 -46.68
CA PHE A 45 11.34 -11.22 -45.97
C PHE A 45 10.26 -11.85 -46.88
N TRP A 46 10.14 -11.37 -48.12
CA TRP A 46 9.17 -11.84 -49.11
C TRP A 46 9.69 -12.98 -50.01
N ASP A 47 10.96 -13.39 -49.88
CA ASP A 47 11.57 -14.48 -50.65
C ASP A 47 10.71 -15.77 -50.55
N PRO A 48 10.40 -16.44 -51.68
CA PRO A 48 9.63 -17.68 -51.70
C PRO A 48 10.19 -18.78 -50.78
N ARG A 49 11.52 -18.84 -50.60
CA ARG A 49 12.20 -19.80 -49.71
C ARG A 49 11.79 -19.63 -48.25
N LEU A 50 11.40 -18.43 -47.84
CA LEU A 50 10.93 -18.13 -46.48
C LEU A 50 9.41 -18.31 -46.30
N LYS A 51 8.64 -18.72 -47.33
CA LYS A 51 7.17 -18.83 -47.25
C LYS A 51 6.69 -19.75 -46.11
N HIS A 52 7.36 -20.88 -45.89
CA HIS A 52 7.06 -21.79 -44.78
C HIS A 52 7.35 -21.14 -43.42
N VAL A 53 8.58 -20.64 -43.25
CA VAL A 53 9.05 -19.98 -42.03
C VAL A 53 8.16 -18.79 -41.65
N ARG A 54 7.76 -17.97 -42.63
CA ARG A 54 6.85 -16.83 -42.44
C ARG A 54 5.46 -17.27 -41.98
N SER A 55 4.89 -18.30 -42.60
CA SER A 55 3.58 -18.86 -42.19
C SER A 55 3.62 -19.41 -40.76
N GLU A 56 4.67 -20.17 -40.44
CA GLU A 56 4.89 -20.73 -39.11
C GLU A 56 5.10 -19.63 -38.05
N ALA A 57 5.92 -18.61 -38.36
CA ALA A 57 6.16 -17.47 -37.49
C ALA A 57 4.88 -16.67 -37.21
N PHE A 58 4.08 -16.34 -38.24
CA PHE A 58 2.80 -15.64 -38.04
C PHE A 58 1.80 -16.49 -37.23
N ARG A 59 1.76 -17.81 -37.43
CA ARG A 59 0.91 -18.71 -36.63
C ARG A 59 1.32 -18.73 -35.16
N LYS A 60 2.62 -18.90 -34.87
CA LYS A 60 3.16 -18.91 -33.50
C LYS A 60 3.00 -17.56 -32.82
N TRP A 61 3.32 -16.47 -33.52
CA TRP A 61 3.13 -15.10 -33.05
C TRP A 61 1.66 -14.81 -32.75
N GLY A 62 0.75 -15.07 -33.69
CA GLY A 62 -0.68 -14.83 -33.50
C GLY A 62 -1.27 -15.63 -32.35
N TYR A 63 -0.95 -16.92 -32.25
CA TYR A 63 -1.37 -17.76 -31.12
C TYR A 63 -0.84 -17.23 -29.78
N THR A 64 0.46 -16.90 -29.71
CA THR A 64 1.09 -16.35 -28.50
C THR A 64 0.44 -15.02 -28.12
N THR A 65 0.18 -14.12 -29.07
CA THR A 65 -0.49 -12.84 -28.84
C THR A 65 -1.91 -13.03 -28.31
N VAL A 66 -2.70 -13.96 -28.85
CA VAL A 66 -4.05 -14.26 -28.34
C VAL A 66 -4.00 -14.83 -26.91
N VAL A 67 -3.06 -15.72 -26.61
CA VAL A 67 -2.85 -16.24 -25.24
C VAL A 67 -2.46 -15.12 -24.28
N LEU A 68 -1.55 -14.21 -24.67
CA LEU A 68 -1.15 -13.06 -23.87
C LEU A 68 -2.31 -12.07 -23.68
N MET A 69 -3.13 -11.80 -24.71
CA MET A 69 -4.32 -10.95 -24.59
C MET A 69 -5.32 -11.53 -23.60
N PHE A 70 -5.62 -12.83 -23.68
CA PHE A 70 -6.51 -13.49 -22.73
C PHE A 70 -5.95 -13.47 -21.30
N PHE A 71 -4.65 -13.75 -21.14
CA PHE A 71 -3.98 -13.68 -19.84
C PHE A 71 -4.03 -12.26 -19.25
N ILE A 72 -3.77 -11.23 -20.06
CA ILE A 72 -3.83 -9.83 -19.66
C ILE A 72 -5.24 -9.49 -19.19
N LEU A 73 -6.28 -9.81 -19.97
CA LEU A 73 -7.67 -9.56 -19.57
C LEU A 73 -8.05 -10.30 -18.28
N ALA A 74 -7.63 -11.57 -18.12
CA ALA A 74 -7.95 -12.36 -16.94
C ALA A 74 -7.25 -11.85 -15.67
N VAL A 75 -5.96 -11.52 -15.75
CA VAL A 75 -5.15 -11.15 -14.57
C VAL A 75 -5.24 -9.66 -14.25
N LEU A 76 -5.17 -8.76 -15.24
CA LEU A 76 -5.25 -7.33 -14.95
C LEU A 76 -6.67 -6.94 -14.49
N SER A 77 -7.74 -7.63 -14.90
CA SER A 77 -9.08 -7.35 -14.36
C SER A 77 -9.18 -7.55 -12.85
N ILE A 78 -8.28 -8.33 -12.22
CA ILE A 78 -8.17 -8.44 -10.75
C ILE A 78 -7.73 -7.11 -10.14
N TYR A 79 -6.84 -6.35 -10.79
CA TYR A 79 -6.42 -5.03 -10.31
C TYR A 79 -7.52 -3.97 -10.51
N TRP A 80 -8.17 -3.95 -11.67
CA TRP A 80 -9.28 -2.99 -11.91
C TRP A 80 -10.52 -3.29 -11.05
N GLY A 81 -10.69 -4.54 -10.64
CA GLY A 81 -11.84 -4.98 -9.85
C GLY A 81 -11.83 -4.54 -8.38
N THR A 82 -10.68 -4.12 -7.82
CA THR A 82 -10.60 -3.60 -6.44
C THR A 82 -11.48 -2.35 -6.27
N PHE A 83 -11.40 -1.43 -7.23
CA PHE A 83 -12.14 -0.17 -7.23
C PHE A 83 -13.62 -0.29 -7.62
N PHE A 84 -14.05 -1.42 -8.20
CA PHE A 84 -15.34 -1.49 -8.89
C PHE A 84 -16.56 -1.25 -7.97
N HIS A 85 -16.48 -1.64 -6.69
CA HIS A 85 -17.53 -1.38 -5.69
C HIS A 85 -17.17 -0.26 -4.71
N LEU A 86 -16.07 0.47 -4.93
CA LEU A 86 -15.56 1.49 -4.01
C LEU A 86 -16.67 2.47 -3.53
N PRO A 87 -17.48 3.12 -4.40
CA PRO A 87 -18.50 4.08 -3.93
C PRO A 87 -19.62 3.43 -3.10
N ALA A 88 -19.91 2.14 -3.32
CA ALA A 88 -20.91 1.40 -2.57
C ALA A 88 -20.39 0.88 -1.22
N ASN A 89 -19.06 0.76 -1.10
CA ASN A 89 -18.33 0.24 0.05
C ASN A 89 -17.73 1.32 0.95
N ILE A 90 -17.71 2.61 0.57
CA ILE A 90 -17.29 3.73 1.46
C ILE A 90 -18.04 3.69 2.81
N LYS A 91 -19.29 3.23 2.83
CA LYS A 91 -20.08 2.99 4.07
C LYS A 91 -19.50 1.95 5.04
N ASN A 92 -18.53 1.14 4.60
CA ASN A 92 -17.82 0.18 5.45
C ASN A 92 -16.72 0.86 6.27
N LEU A 93 -16.30 2.08 5.88
CA LEU A 93 -15.39 2.93 6.66
C LEU A 93 -16.18 3.50 7.83
N ILE A 94 -16.21 2.75 8.94
CA ILE A 94 -17.03 3.08 10.11
C ILE A 94 -16.42 4.27 10.88
N ILE A 95 -17.23 5.29 11.11
CA ILE A 95 -16.90 6.46 11.93
C ILE A 95 -17.77 6.42 13.19
N TYR A 96 -17.16 6.47 14.36
CA TYR A 96 -17.89 6.54 15.62
C TYR A 96 -18.37 7.97 15.88
N VAL A 97 -19.66 8.16 16.16
CA VAL A 97 -20.23 9.44 16.60
C VAL A 97 -20.68 9.25 18.04
N VAL A 98 -19.86 9.69 18.98
CA VAL A 98 -20.05 9.43 20.43
C VAL A 98 -20.61 10.67 21.10
N ASP A 99 -21.87 10.61 21.49
CA ASP A 99 -22.53 11.68 22.21
C ASP A 99 -22.36 11.52 23.72
N MET A 100 -21.61 12.44 24.32
CA MET A 100 -21.46 12.58 25.77
C MET A 100 -22.15 13.84 26.30
N ASP A 101 -22.76 14.68 25.46
CA ASP A 101 -23.21 16.03 25.81
C ASP A 101 -24.28 16.00 26.92
N GLY A 102 -24.01 16.67 28.04
CA GLY A 102 -24.85 16.59 29.23
C GLY A 102 -24.66 15.31 30.06
N ALA A 103 -23.54 14.60 29.92
CA ALA A 103 -23.19 13.51 30.84
C ALA A 103 -22.64 14.04 32.19
N GLY A 104 -22.77 13.22 33.23
CA GLY A 104 -22.20 13.46 34.55
C GLY A 104 -22.62 14.81 35.15
N PRO A 105 -21.68 15.69 35.55
CA PRO A 105 -22.00 16.97 36.19
C PRO A 105 -22.66 17.99 35.24
N TYR A 106 -22.74 17.70 33.94
CA TYR A 106 -23.33 18.59 32.94
C TYR A 106 -24.78 18.25 32.59
N ALA A 107 -25.34 17.20 33.20
CA ALA A 107 -26.72 16.76 32.99
C ALA A 107 -27.74 17.88 33.19
N ALA A 108 -28.83 17.83 32.42
CA ALA A 108 -29.90 18.84 32.44
C ALA A 108 -30.54 19.01 33.83
N SER A 109 -30.53 17.97 34.66
CA SER A 109 -30.98 18.02 36.06
C SER A 109 -30.04 18.82 36.99
N VAL A 110 -28.78 19.02 36.59
CA VAL A 110 -27.75 19.78 37.33
C VAL A 110 -27.58 21.17 36.74
N THR A 111 -27.48 21.27 35.41
CA THR A 111 -27.23 22.54 34.71
C THR A 111 -28.49 23.34 34.41
N GLY A 112 -29.67 22.72 34.46
CA GLY A 112 -30.95 23.35 34.11
C GLY A 112 -31.20 23.49 32.60
N HIS A 113 -30.28 23.03 31.75
CA HIS A 113 -30.35 23.19 30.29
C HIS A 113 -30.34 21.83 29.59
N ALA A 114 -31.19 21.64 28.58
CA ALA A 114 -31.16 20.44 27.75
C ALA A 114 -29.96 20.45 26.77
N PRO A 115 -29.31 19.30 26.49
CA PRO A 115 -28.29 19.19 25.45
C PRO A 115 -28.82 19.61 24.08
N ILE A 116 -28.01 20.38 23.33
CA ILE A 116 -28.31 20.88 21.99
C ILE A 116 -27.27 20.38 20.98
N VAL A 117 -25.98 20.39 21.36
CA VAL A 117 -24.87 20.03 20.47
C VAL A 117 -24.91 18.54 20.13
N GLY A 118 -24.95 17.67 21.14
CA GLY A 118 -24.99 16.22 20.97
C GLY A 118 -26.14 15.73 20.09
N PRO A 119 -27.41 16.01 20.45
CA PRO A 119 -28.58 15.63 19.66
C PRO A 119 -28.57 16.15 18.22
N ALA A 120 -28.06 17.35 17.97
CA ALA A 120 -27.99 17.89 16.62
C ALA A 120 -26.97 17.18 15.72
N ILE A 121 -25.82 16.78 16.28
CA ILE A 121 -24.78 16.05 15.53
C ILE A 121 -25.19 14.59 15.30
N THR A 122 -25.82 13.94 16.28
CA THR A 122 -26.33 12.57 16.13
C THR A 122 -27.50 12.47 15.16
N GLU A 123 -28.38 13.47 15.13
CA GLU A 123 -29.47 13.55 14.15
C GLU A 123 -28.92 13.77 12.73
N LEU A 124 -27.92 14.65 12.54
CA LEU A 124 -27.25 14.83 11.24
C LEU A 124 -26.57 13.54 10.77
N ALA A 125 -25.87 12.82 11.65
CA ALA A 125 -25.29 11.51 11.33
C ALA A 125 -26.37 10.49 10.91
N THR A 126 -27.53 10.52 11.56
CA THR A 126 -28.69 9.67 11.20
C THR A 126 -29.26 10.02 9.82
N GLN A 127 -29.29 11.31 9.47
CA GLN A 127 -29.72 11.77 8.15
C GLN A 127 -28.72 11.39 7.06
N MET A 128 -27.42 11.52 7.30
CA MET A 128 -26.38 11.10 6.35
C MET A 128 -26.40 9.59 6.07
N LEU A 129 -26.70 8.74 7.04
CA LEU A 129 -26.84 7.30 6.84
C LEU A 129 -27.94 6.89 5.83
N GLN A 130 -28.86 7.79 5.51
CA GLN A 130 -29.92 7.57 4.50
C GLN A 130 -29.46 7.94 3.08
N GLN A 131 -28.30 8.59 2.94
CA GLN A 131 -27.74 9.03 1.65
C GLN A 131 -26.78 7.98 1.07
N SER A 132 -26.63 7.97 -0.25
CA SER A 132 -25.68 7.10 -0.95
C SER A 132 -24.30 7.75 -1.05
N GLY A 133 -23.22 7.00 -0.80
CA GLY A 133 -21.84 7.48 -0.95
C GLY A 133 -21.26 8.18 0.28
N THR A 134 -21.94 8.10 1.43
CA THR A 134 -21.44 8.60 2.72
C THR A 134 -20.61 7.55 3.48
N LEU A 135 -19.83 8.01 4.45
CA LEU A 135 -19.16 7.15 5.44
C LEU A 135 -20.17 6.41 6.33
N GLY A 136 -19.71 5.32 6.96
CA GLY A 136 -20.54 4.51 7.85
C GLY A 136 -20.60 5.08 9.27
N TYR A 137 -21.53 6.00 9.56
CA TYR A 137 -21.66 6.52 10.92
C TYR A 137 -22.25 5.49 11.89
N ARG A 138 -21.57 5.23 13.01
CA ARG A 138 -22.11 4.46 14.15
C ARG A 138 -22.31 5.42 15.33
N ILE A 139 -23.57 5.75 15.59
CA ILE A 139 -23.98 6.62 16.69
C ILE A 139 -23.98 5.83 17.99
N MET A 140 -23.34 6.36 19.03
CA MET A 140 -23.21 5.72 20.34
C MET A 140 -23.34 6.78 21.44
N SER A 141 -23.83 6.38 22.62
CA SER A 141 -23.74 7.20 23.83
C SER A 141 -22.34 7.12 24.43
N GLY A 142 -21.99 8.08 25.30
CA GLY A 142 -20.72 8.06 26.06
C GLY A 142 -20.61 6.94 27.11
N ALA A 143 -21.72 6.29 27.47
CA ALA A 143 -21.78 5.33 28.56
C ALA A 143 -20.84 4.10 28.43
N PRO A 144 -20.62 3.49 27.25
CA PRO A 144 -19.66 2.39 27.08
C PRO A 144 -18.18 2.80 27.22
N PHE A 145 -17.91 4.11 27.30
CA PHE A 145 -16.58 4.72 27.38
C PHE A 145 -16.38 5.48 28.71
N ASP A 146 -17.23 5.22 29.72
CA ASP A 146 -17.34 5.98 30.98
C ASP A 146 -17.54 7.51 30.82
N ASN A 147 -17.89 7.97 29.62
CA ASN A 147 -17.87 9.38 29.18
C ASN A 147 -16.45 10.02 29.21
N ASP A 148 -15.40 9.22 29.07
CA ASP A 148 -14.02 9.66 28.86
C ASP A 148 -13.67 9.61 27.35
N PRO A 149 -13.38 10.77 26.72
CA PRO A 149 -12.91 10.80 25.33
C PRO A 149 -11.67 9.95 25.07
N LEU A 150 -10.78 9.74 26.05
CA LEU A 150 -9.57 8.91 25.87
C LEU A 150 -9.89 7.45 25.60
N GLN A 151 -10.96 6.90 26.18
CA GLN A 151 -11.41 5.54 25.87
C GLN A 151 -11.91 5.43 24.42
N VAL A 152 -12.53 6.49 23.88
CA VAL A 152 -12.89 6.53 22.45
C VAL A 152 -11.64 6.58 21.56
N ARG A 153 -10.60 7.33 21.97
CA ARG A 153 -9.31 7.33 21.26
C ARG A 153 -8.67 5.94 21.24
N GLN A 154 -8.75 5.20 22.35
CA GLN A 154 -8.27 3.82 22.43
C GLN A 154 -9.02 2.90 21.45
N ALA A 155 -10.34 3.05 21.30
CA ALA A 155 -11.11 2.27 20.32
C ALA A 155 -10.72 2.59 18.86
N VAL A 156 -10.40 3.85 18.55
CA VAL A 156 -9.88 4.26 17.23
C VAL A 156 -8.46 3.73 17.02
N TYR A 157 -7.59 3.76 18.04
CA TYR A 157 -6.27 3.14 17.98
C TYR A 157 -6.35 1.62 17.76
N ASN A 158 -7.31 0.95 18.41
CA ASN A 158 -7.61 -0.48 18.26
C ASN A 158 -8.29 -0.85 16.94
N GLU A 159 -8.37 0.08 15.99
CA GLU A 159 -8.93 -0.11 14.65
C GLU A 159 -10.43 -0.45 14.58
N GLU A 160 -11.16 -0.39 15.70
CA GLU A 160 -12.62 -0.64 15.78
C GLU A 160 -13.45 0.34 14.93
N ALA A 161 -12.88 1.53 14.69
CA ALA A 161 -13.38 2.55 13.79
C ALA A 161 -12.23 3.17 13.00
N TRP A 162 -12.54 3.77 11.86
CA TRP A 162 -11.59 4.53 11.04
C TRP A 162 -11.31 5.93 11.61
N ALA A 163 -12.31 6.53 12.25
CA ALA A 163 -12.17 7.73 13.05
C ALA A 163 -13.33 7.83 14.07
N SER A 164 -13.25 8.79 14.98
CA SER A 164 -14.36 9.14 15.88
C SER A 164 -14.59 10.65 15.94
N ILE A 165 -15.86 11.05 15.99
CA ILE A 165 -16.33 12.37 16.41
C ILE A 165 -16.92 12.21 17.81
N VAL A 166 -16.24 12.74 18.81
CA VAL A 166 -16.71 12.81 20.21
C VAL A 166 -17.30 14.17 20.47
N ILE A 167 -18.56 14.24 20.91
CA ILE A 167 -19.14 15.45 21.48
C ILE A 167 -18.80 15.46 22.97
N ASN A 168 -18.07 16.49 23.43
CA ASN A 168 -17.57 16.51 24.81
C ASN A 168 -18.71 16.67 25.84
N PRO A 169 -18.57 16.12 27.07
CA PRO A 169 -19.65 16.15 28.07
C PRO A 169 -20.21 17.53 28.42
N ASN A 170 -19.41 18.56 28.24
CA ASN A 170 -19.70 19.94 28.59
C ASN A 170 -20.03 20.84 27.37
N ALA A 171 -20.19 20.28 26.16
CA ALA A 171 -20.31 21.06 24.92
C ALA A 171 -21.46 22.08 24.97
N THR A 172 -22.68 21.64 25.30
CA THR A 172 -23.83 22.55 25.47
C THR A 172 -23.69 23.41 26.74
N ALA A 173 -23.20 22.85 27.84
CA ALA A 173 -23.08 23.56 29.11
C ALA A 173 -22.11 24.75 29.05
N LEU A 174 -21.00 24.63 28.31
CA LEU A 174 -20.04 25.72 28.09
C LEU A 174 -20.62 26.82 27.18
N LEU A 175 -21.45 26.49 26.20
CA LEU A 175 -22.15 27.48 25.38
C LEU A 175 -23.10 28.33 26.23
N TYR A 176 -23.91 27.71 27.09
CA TYR A 176 -24.76 28.44 28.05
C TYR A 176 -23.93 29.28 29.02
N SER A 177 -22.87 28.72 29.60
CA SER A 177 -21.97 29.46 30.50
C SER A 177 -21.34 30.68 29.81
N ALA A 178 -20.91 30.55 28.54
CA ALA A 178 -20.29 31.63 27.80
C ALA A 178 -21.24 32.82 27.59
N ILE A 179 -22.51 32.57 27.27
CA ILE A 179 -23.50 33.65 27.10
C ILE A 179 -24.08 34.17 28.42
N GLN A 180 -24.03 33.37 29.49
CA GLN A 180 -24.46 33.79 30.84
C GLN A 180 -23.42 34.62 31.57
N THR A 181 -22.13 34.41 31.30
CA THR A 181 -21.01 35.10 31.98
C THR A 181 -20.22 36.07 31.09
N GLY A 182 -20.46 36.07 29.78
CA GLY A 182 -19.68 36.87 28.83
C GLY A 182 -18.25 36.36 28.65
N ASN A 183 -18.05 35.04 28.70
CA ASN A 183 -16.73 34.42 28.66
C ASN A 183 -16.06 34.58 27.28
N SER A 184 -15.30 35.66 27.12
CA SER A 184 -14.50 35.94 25.92
C SER A 184 -13.39 34.93 25.65
N SER A 185 -13.05 34.07 26.63
CA SER A 185 -12.09 32.96 26.51
C SER A 185 -12.73 31.62 26.17
N TYR A 186 -14.03 31.58 25.83
CA TYR A 186 -14.66 30.37 25.29
C TYR A 186 -14.04 30.00 23.94
N ASP A 187 -13.56 28.76 23.82
CA ASP A 187 -13.01 28.18 22.59
C ASP A 187 -13.99 27.17 21.97
N PRO A 188 -14.57 27.45 20.78
CA PRO A 188 -15.42 26.51 20.05
C PRO A 188 -14.76 25.15 19.78
N LEU A 189 -13.43 25.08 19.58
CA LEU A 189 -12.72 23.82 19.30
C LEU A 189 -12.77 22.84 20.47
N GLY A 190 -13.05 23.32 21.69
CA GLY A 190 -13.28 22.50 22.88
C GLY A 190 -14.64 21.78 22.92
N ALA A 191 -15.55 22.03 21.97
CA ALA A 191 -16.87 21.40 21.97
C ALA A 191 -16.85 19.94 21.47
N CYS A 192 -16.06 19.64 20.42
CA CYS A 192 -16.01 18.32 19.79
C CYS A 192 -14.57 17.90 19.48
N GLN A 193 -14.33 16.58 19.40
CA GLN A 193 -13.03 16.00 19.06
C GLN A 193 -13.15 15.05 17.85
N LEU A 194 -12.39 15.31 16.79
CA LEU A 194 -12.12 14.34 15.73
C LEU A 194 -10.83 13.57 16.08
N THR A 195 -10.90 12.26 16.27
CA THR A 195 -9.73 11.39 16.50
C THR A 195 -9.58 10.40 15.36
N TYR A 196 -8.35 10.17 14.87
CA TYR A 196 -8.05 9.28 13.75
C TYR A 196 -6.60 8.76 13.78
N VAL A 197 -6.30 7.75 12.97
CA VAL A 197 -4.97 7.14 12.77
C VAL A 197 -4.63 7.25 11.29
N GLU A 198 -3.91 8.30 10.89
CA GLU A 198 -3.57 8.54 9.46
C GLU A 198 -2.69 7.42 8.90
N ALA A 199 -1.69 6.95 9.66
CA ALA A 199 -0.75 5.94 9.22
C ALA A 199 -1.34 4.53 9.05
N ARG A 200 -2.62 4.31 9.43
CA ARG A 200 -3.37 3.07 9.17
C ARG A 200 -3.49 2.81 7.67
N ASP A 201 -3.89 3.84 6.93
CA ASP A 201 -3.87 3.90 5.46
C ASP A 201 -4.02 5.37 5.05
N GLU A 202 -2.90 5.98 4.64
CA GLU A 202 -2.85 7.39 4.26
C GLU A 202 -3.67 7.66 2.99
N THR A 203 -3.76 6.70 2.08
CA THR A 203 -4.51 6.86 0.82
C THR A 203 -6.01 6.82 1.09
N THR A 204 -6.48 5.82 1.84
CA THR A 204 -7.90 5.76 2.26
C THR A 204 -8.29 6.95 3.12
N TRP A 205 -7.38 7.46 3.97
CA TRP A 205 -7.62 8.67 4.75
C TRP A 205 -7.80 9.92 3.87
N TYR A 206 -6.83 10.24 3.01
CA TYR A 206 -6.84 11.47 2.22
C TYR A 206 -7.87 11.48 1.09
N ASP A 207 -8.05 10.36 0.38
CA ASP A 207 -8.92 10.31 -0.80
C ASP A 207 -10.41 10.16 -0.45
N TYR A 208 -10.73 9.53 0.70
CA TYR A 208 -12.12 9.15 1.02
C TYR A 208 -12.61 9.67 2.37
N ILE A 209 -11.85 9.46 3.47
CA ILE A 209 -12.37 9.74 4.82
C ILE A 209 -12.33 11.24 5.12
N GLN A 210 -11.17 11.88 4.96
CA GLN A 210 -10.99 13.29 5.34
C GLN A 210 -11.96 14.23 4.60
N PRO A 211 -12.14 14.17 3.26
CA PRO A 211 -13.03 15.11 2.56
C PRO A 211 -14.50 14.99 3.02
N LEU A 212 -14.97 13.77 3.26
CA LEU A 212 -16.33 13.51 3.72
C LEU A 212 -16.53 13.93 5.19
N LEU A 213 -15.52 13.76 6.05
CA LEU A 213 -15.56 14.26 7.43
C LEU A 213 -15.46 15.79 7.51
N ASP A 214 -14.64 16.43 6.68
CA ASP A 214 -14.54 17.89 6.61
C ASP A 214 -15.89 18.52 6.16
N GLN A 215 -16.60 17.88 5.22
CA GLN A 215 -17.97 18.23 4.87
C GLN A 215 -18.94 18.02 6.06
N PHE A 216 -18.93 16.85 6.69
CA PHE A 216 -19.80 16.55 7.84
C PHE A 216 -19.60 17.55 8.99
N MET A 217 -18.35 17.84 9.38
CA MET A 217 -18.04 18.79 10.45
C MET A 217 -18.52 20.22 10.12
N THR A 218 -18.44 20.63 8.85
CA THR A 218 -18.94 21.93 8.40
C THR A 218 -20.47 22.01 8.48
N GLU A 219 -21.16 20.95 8.06
CA GLU A 219 -22.63 20.85 8.15
C GLU A 219 -23.11 20.72 9.60
N ALA A 220 -22.37 19.99 10.44
CA ALA A 220 -22.61 19.85 11.88
C ALA A 220 -22.49 21.21 12.60
N ALA A 221 -21.40 21.95 12.40
CA ALA A 221 -21.22 23.29 12.95
C ALA A 221 -22.33 24.25 12.47
N THR A 222 -22.73 24.17 11.20
CA THR A 222 -23.84 24.97 10.66
C THR A 222 -25.18 24.61 11.31
N THR A 223 -25.46 23.33 11.50
CA THR A 223 -26.72 22.83 12.06
C THR A 223 -26.84 23.14 13.55
N VAL A 224 -25.78 22.90 14.31
CA VAL A 224 -25.66 23.28 15.73
C VAL A 224 -25.76 24.80 15.87
N GLY A 225 -25.00 25.56 15.09
CA GLY A 225 -25.02 27.03 15.11
C GLY A 225 -26.41 27.62 14.87
N ARG A 226 -27.20 27.06 13.94
CA ARG A 226 -28.60 27.47 13.72
C ARG A 226 -29.51 27.18 14.92
N ARG A 227 -29.44 25.97 15.49
CA ARG A 227 -30.25 25.57 16.67
C ARG A 227 -29.87 26.41 17.89
N TRP A 228 -28.57 26.55 18.14
CA TRP A 228 -28.02 27.32 19.24
C TRP A 228 -28.34 28.82 19.11
N ALA A 229 -28.16 29.43 17.94
CA ALA A 229 -28.44 30.85 17.75
C ALA A 229 -29.92 31.19 18.02
N ALA A 230 -30.86 30.33 17.65
CA ALA A 230 -32.27 30.52 18.00
C ALA A 230 -32.49 30.56 19.52
N THR A 231 -31.88 29.63 20.27
CA THR A 231 -31.95 29.59 21.74
C THR A 231 -31.23 30.76 22.41
N ALA A 232 -30.03 31.11 21.94
CA ALA A 232 -29.25 32.23 22.46
C ALA A 232 -29.96 33.58 22.24
N LEU A 233 -30.59 33.78 21.08
CA LEU A 233 -31.36 35.00 20.78
C LEU A 233 -32.69 35.09 21.57
N GLN A 234 -33.31 33.96 21.92
CA GLN A 234 -34.45 33.96 22.86
C GLN A 234 -34.02 34.44 24.26
N ASN A 235 -32.87 33.95 24.74
CA ASN A 235 -32.29 34.37 26.02
C ASN A 235 -31.75 35.81 26.02
N ALA A 236 -31.42 36.37 24.84
CA ALA A 236 -31.00 37.76 24.66
C ALA A 236 -32.11 38.81 24.91
N SER A 237 -33.31 38.38 25.32
CA SER A 237 -34.34 39.25 25.89
C SER A 237 -33.93 39.85 27.24
N ASP A 238 -33.01 39.22 27.97
CA ASP A 238 -32.30 39.83 29.10
C ASP A 238 -31.17 40.76 28.57
N PRO A 239 -31.16 42.06 28.92
CA PRO A 239 -30.09 43.00 28.55
C PRO A 239 -28.68 42.54 28.96
N THR A 240 -28.56 41.77 30.04
CA THR A 240 -27.31 41.20 30.55
C THR A 240 -26.78 40.12 29.61
N VAL A 241 -27.64 39.19 29.20
CA VAL A 241 -27.29 38.12 28.23
C VAL A 241 -26.96 38.74 26.86
N LEU A 242 -27.68 39.78 26.45
CA LEU A 242 -27.37 40.53 25.22
C LEU A 242 -26.01 41.24 25.29
N ALA A 243 -25.62 41.78 26.44
CA ALA A 243 -24.28 42.35 26.63
C ALA A 243 -23.19 41.27 26.60
N ASN A 244 -23.43 40.13 27.26
CA ASN A 244 -22.51 38.99 27.31
C ASN A 244 -22.32 38.32 25.94
N LEU A 245 -23.38 38.21 25.13
CA LEU A 245 -23.29 37.75 23.74
C LEU A 245 -22.38 38.63 22.86
N ARG A 246 -22.31 39.93 23.14
CA ARG A 246 -21.36 40.85 22.47
C ARG A 246 -19.92 40.68 22.97
N ALA A 247 -19.74 40.20 24.21
CA ALA A 247 -18.43 39.94 24.80
C ALA A 247 -17.84 38.56 24.37
N ALA A 248 -18.70 37.59 24.06
CA ALA A 248 -18.34 36.25 23.59
C ALA A 248 -18.96 35.90 22.22
N PRO A 249 -18.72 36.68 21.14
CA PRO A 249 -19.37 36.46 19.84
C PRO A 249 -19.04 35.09 19.22
N GLN A 250 -17.88 34.50 19.55
CA GLN A 250 -17.49 33.18 19.08
C GLN A 250 -18.37 32.04 19.64
N ALA A 251 -19.03 32.26 20.78
CA ALA A 251 -20.05 31.35 21.31
C ALA A 251 -21.35 31.38 20.49
N LEU A 252 -21.55 32.35 19.60
CA LEU A 252 -22.70 32.41 18.68
C LEU A 252 -22.33 31.97 17.25
N ALA A 253 -21.14 32.35 16.77
CA ALA A 253 -20.61 31.96 15.46
C ALA A 253 -19.09 31.75 15.54
N PRO A 254 -18.55 30.54 15.31
CA PRO A 254 -19.23 29.33 14.82
C PRO A 254 -20.04 28.56 15.89
N ALA A 255 -20.05 29.03 17.14
CA ALA A 255 -20.55 28.33 18.33
C ALA A 255 -19.73 27.07 18.68
N ILE A 256 -19.63 26.08 17.77
CA ILE A 256 -18.82 24.87 17.98
C ILE A 256 -17.71 24.73 16.94
N GLY A 257 -16.72 23.92 17.28
CA GLY A 257 -15.63 23.48 16.41
C GLY A 257 -15.12 22.10 16.82
N PHE A 258 -14.18 21.58 16.05
CA PHE A 258 -13.66 20.22 16.20
C PHE A 258 -12.14 20.25 16.36
N SER A 259 -11.66 19.94 17.56
CA SER A 259 -10.23 19.65 17.80
C SER A 259 -9.84 18.37 17.06
N ARG A 260 -8.67 18.36 16.41
CA ARG A 260 -8.18 17.21 15.62
C ARG A 260 -7.04 16.50 16.35
N TYR A 261 -7.20 15.19 16.57
CA TYR A 261 -6.23 14.33 17.24
C TYR A 261 -5.81 13.18 16.33
N ASN A 262 -4.70 13.37 15.62
CA ASN A 262 -4.07 12.31 14.84
C ASN A 262 -3.18 11.48 15.76
N LEU A 263 -3.60 10.26 16.09
CA LEU A 263 -2.89 9.40 17.03
C LEU A 263 -1.55 8.94 16.45
N ARG A 264 -1.49 8.63 15.14
CA ARG A 264 -0.29 8.24 14.40
C ARG A 264 -0.27 8.91 13.02
N PRO A 265 0.44 10.04 12.85
CA PRO A 265 0.55 10.73 11.56
C PRO A 265 1.46 9.98 10.58
N PHE A 266 1.20 10.13 9.29
CA PHE A 266 2.01 9.51 8.25
C PHE A 266 3.19 10.41 7.86
N TYR A 267 4.23 10.43 8.69
CA TYR A 267 5.43 11.23 8.46
C TYR A 267 6.70 10.51 8.95
N PRO A 268 7.83 10.49 8.21
CA PRO A 268 8.08 11.23 6.98
C PRO A 268 7.49 10.56 5.74
N TYR A 269 7.02 11.37 4.77
CA TYR A 269 6.46 10.87 3.50
C TYR A 269 7.41 9.97 2.69
N ALA A 270 8.73 10.07 2.94
CA ALA A 270 9.75 9.16 2.40
C ALA A 270 9.54 7.68 2.80
N ALA A 271 8.69 7.40 3.79
CA ALA A 271 8.27 6.05 4.17
C ALA A 271 7.17 5.45 3.27
N SER A 272 6.52 6.22 2.39
CA SER A 272 5.49 5.68 1.48
C SER A 272 5.97 4.45 0.67
N PRO A 273 7.17 4.44 0.04
CA PRO A 273 7.67 3.23 -0.63
C PRO A 273 7.87 2.02 0.30
N ALA A 274 8.11 2.23 1.60
CA ALA A 274 8.32 1.16 2.59
C ALA A 274 7.01 0.48 3.05
N VAL A 275 5.85 1.09 2.78
CA VAL A 275 4.51 0.55 3.10
C VAL A 275 3.62 0.34 1.86
N SER A 276 4.09 0.66 0.66
CA SER A 276 3.32 0.58 -0.58
C SER A 276 4.14 0.00 -1.75
N ILE A 277 4.15 0.68 -2.91
CA ILE A 277 4.70 0.24 -4.20
C ILE A 277 6.16 -0.27 -4.10
N GLY A 278 6.98 0.31 -3.21
CA GLY A 278 8.36 -0.14 -3.03
C GLY A 278 8.47 -1.57 -2.51
N LEU A 279 7.42 -2.15 -1.90
CA LEU A 279 7.39 -3.55 -1.49
C LEU A 279 7.23 -4.52 -2.69
N ILE A 280 6.80 -4.05 -3.87
CA ILE A 280 6.88 -4.86 -5.11
C ILE A 280 8.34 -5.25 -5.40
N TYR A 281 9.31 -4.41 -5.04
CA TYR A 281 10.74 -4.74 -5.22
C TYR A 281 11.17 -5.98 -4.42
N LEU A 282 10.54 -6.30 -3.28
CA LEU A 282 10.80 -7.57 -2.59
C LEU A 282 10.46 -8.76 -3.48
N ILE A 283 9.30 -8.75 -4.15
CA ILE A 283 8.88 -9.81 -5.09
C ILE A 283 9.85 -9.86 -6.28
N ILE A 284 10.15 -8.71 -6.89
CA ILE A 284 10.97 -8.63 -8.11
C ILE A 284 12.42 -9.10 -7.84
N ILE A 285 13.05 -8.64 -6.75
CA ILE A 285 14.41 -9.04 -6.39
C ILE A 285 14.44 -10.54 -6.07
N SER A 286 13.44 -11.07 -5.37
CA SER A 286 13.34 -12.50 -5.07
C SER A 286 13.14 -13.37 -6.31
N PHE A 287 12.36 -12.89 -7.28
CA PHE A 287 12.15 -13.58 -8.55
C PHE A 287 13.45 -13.64 -9.36
N PHE A 288 14.15 -12.51 -9.50
CA PHE A 288 15.38 -12.46 -10.30
C PHE A 288 16.55 -13.19 -9.63
N SER A 289 16.56 -13.33 -8.30
CA SER A 289 17.60 -14.07 -7.58
C SER A 289 17.77 -15.49 -8.12
N PHE A 290 16.67 -16.20 -8.41
CA PHE A 290 16.71 -17.52 -9.04
C PHE A 290 17.53 -17.50 -10.33
N SER A 291 17.25 -16.55 -11.23
CA SER A 291 17.91 -16.47 -12.53
C SER A 291 19.40 -16.10 -12.41
N PHE A 292 19.76 -15.26 -11.44
CA PHE A 292 21.16 -14.91 -11.16
C PHE A 292 21.95 -16.04 -10.49
N TYR A 293 21.33 -16.80 -9.58
CA TYR A 293 22.02 -17.87 -8.83
C TYR A 293 22.00 -19.23 -9.55
N MET A 294 21.07 -19.49 -10.47
CA MET A 294 21.00 -20.75 -11.21
C MET A 294 22.32 -21.13 -11.93
N PRO A 295 23.03 -20.24 -12.66
CA PRO A 295 24.34 -20.53 -13.22
C PRO A 295 25.38 -20.95 -12.18
N ILE A 296 25.29 -20.45 -10.94
CA ILE A 296 26.19 -20.81 -9.83
C ILE A 296 25.84 -22.21 -9.32
N HIS A 297 24.56 -22.53 -9.14
CA HIS A 297 24.13 -23.88 -8.74
C HIS A 297 24.47 -24.95 -9.81
N LEU A 298 24.39 -24.60 -11.09
CA LEU A 298 24.75 -25.50 -12.20
C LEU A 298 26.24 -25.89 -12.20
N LYS A 299 27.14 -25.11 -11.59
CA LYS A 299 28.57 -25.49 -11.45
C LYS A 299 28.78 -26.80 -10.69
N TYR A 300 27.86 -27.18 -9.79
CA TYR A 300 27.89 -28.45 -9.07
C TYR A 300 27.38 -29.65 -9.87
N LEU A 301 26.77 -29.40 -11.04
CA LEU A 301 26.35 -30.41 -12.01
C LEU A 301 27.27 -30.48 -13.23
N ASN A 302 27.93 -29.37 -13.59
CA ASN A 302 28.86 -29.27 -14.71
C ASN A 302 30.17 -30.03 -14.42
N THR A 303 30.26 -31.25 -14.93
CA THR A 303 31.49 -32.04 -14.95
C THR A 303 32.44 -31.52 -16.04
N GLU A 304 33.11 -30.39 -15.81
CA GLU A 304 34.12 -29.80 -16.73
C GLU A 304 35.06 -30.89 -17.28
N ASN A 305 34.84 -31.28 -18.54
CA ASN A 305 35.55 -32.36 -19.25
C ASN A 305 35.79 -33.63 -18.41
N GLY A 306 34.80 -34.03 -17.58
CA GLY A 306 34.87 -35.22 -16.73
C GLY A 306 35.83 -35.12 -15.52
N ARG A 307 36.43 -33.95 -15.27
CA ARG A 307 37.52 -33.76 -14.31
C ARG A 307 37.08 -33.51 -12.86
N ARG A 308 35.77 -33.37 -12.61
CA ARG A 308 35.17 -33.20 -11.28
C ARG A 308 33.91 -34.06 -11.16
N PRO A 309 33.71 -34.77 -10.03
CA PRO A 309 32.48 -35.53 -9.81
C PRO A 309 31.29 -34.58 -9.56
N PRO A 310 30.08 -34.88 -10.07
CA PRO A 310 28.89 -34.08 -9.81
C PRO A 310 28.40 -34.27 -8.36
N LEU A 311 27.85 -33.22 -7.77
CA LEU A 311 27.32 -33.26 -6.41
C LEU A 311 26.11 -34.20 -6.29
N HIS A 312 25.98 -34.92 -5.16
CA HIS A 312 24.80 -35.75 -4.90
C HIS A 312 23.54 -34.89 -4.93
N PHE A 313 22.50 -35.35 -5.64
CA PHE A 313 21.30 -34.55 -5.86
C PHE A 313 20.61 -34.08 -4.56
N ARG A 314 20.60 -34.90 -3.50
CA ARG A 314 20.07 -34.50 -2.18
C ARG A 314 20.88 -33.34 -1.56
N GLN A 315 22.21 -33.39 -1.67
CA GLN A 315 23.10 -32.32 -1.21
C GLN A 315 22.92 -31.05 -2.05
N LEU A 316 22.67 -31.18 -3.36
CA LEU A 316 22.36 -30.04 -4.24
C LEU A 316 21.04 -29.35 -3.87
N VAL A 317 20.00 -30.10 -3.50
CA VAL A 317 18.72 -29.54 -3.03
C VAL A 317 18.91 -28.76 -1.74
N VAL A 318 19.59 -29.34 -0.75
CA VAL A 318 19.90 -28.65 0.53
C VAL A 318 20.77 -27.42 0.28
N TRP A 319 21.82 -27.53 -0.54
CA TRP A 319 22.66 -26.39 -0.93
C TRP A 319 21.85 -25.25 -1.55
N ARG A 320 20.98 -25.55 -2.51
CA ARG A 320 20.11 -24.54 -3.14
C ARG A 320 19.22 -23.85 -2.13
N TRP A 321 18.50 -24.60 -1.30
CA TRP A 321 17.61 -24.01 -0.30
C TRP A 321 18.38 -23.14 0.71
N CYS A 322 19.49 -23.63 1.27
CA CYS A 322 20.32 -22.86 2.19
C CYS A 322 20.89 -21.59 1.52
N ALA A 323 21.33 -21.67 0.26
CA ALA A 323 21.86 -20.54 -0.47
C ALA A 323 20.78 -19.49 -0.78
N THR A 324 19.57 -19.91 -1.20
CA THR A 324 18.42 -19.02 -1.45
C THR A 324 18.00 -18.30 -0.17
N VAL A 325 17.77 -19.02 0.94
CA VAL A 325 17.37 -18.40 2.21
C VAL A 325 18.44 -17.45 2.74
N THR A 326 19.73 -17.83 2.62
CA THR A 326 20.86 -16.95 2.98
C THR A 326 20.93 -15.71 2.10
N ALA A 327 20.68 -15.85 0.80
CA ALA A 327 20.62 -14.70 -0.11
C ALA A 327 19.47 -13.76 0.25
N TYR A 328 18.27 -14.29 0.55
CA TYR A 328 17.14 -13.47 1.00
C TYR A 328 17.43 -12.73 2.31
N LEU A 329 18.18 -13.33 3.25
CA LEU A 329 18.61 -12.65 4.48
C LEU A 329 19.44 -11.39 4.19
N PHE A 330 20.41 -11.47 3.27
CA PHE A 330 21.26 -10.33 2.89
C PHE A 330 20.58 -9.34 1.92
N LEU A 331 19.77 -9.83 0.99
CA LEU A 331 19.04 -8.98 0.03
C LEU A 331 17.93 -8.17 0.73
N SER A 332 17.21 -8.77 1.68
CA SER A 332 16.25 -8.05 2.53
C SER A 332 16.95 -7.04 3.46
N LEU A 333 18.18 -7.30 3.91
CA LEU A 333 18.97 -6.32 4.66
C LEU A 333 19.32 -5.12 3.78
N ALA A 334 19.87 -5.38 2.58
CA ALA A 334 20.20 -4.34 1.61
C ALA A 334 18.97 -3.49 1.23
N TYR A 335 17.82 -4.13 1.03
CA TYR A 335 16.54 -3.45 0.82
C TYR A 335 16.13 -2.59 2.03
N SER A 336 16.18 -3.14 3.24
CA SER A 336 15.79 -2.42 4.46
C SER A 336 16.71 -1.23 4.77
N LEU A 337 17.99 -1.32 4.40
CA LEU A 337 18.95 -0.23 4.50
C LEU A 337 18.61 0.97 3.59
N ILE A 338 17.83 0.79 2.52
CA ILE A 338 17.34 1.91 1.70
C ILE A 338 16.45 2.82 2.55
N SER A 339 15.48 2.24 3.27
CA SER A 339 14.60 3.00 4.18
C SER A 339 15.41 3.79 5.23
N LEU A 340 16.47 3.19 5.77
CA LEU A 340 17.38 3.86 6.72
C LEU A 340 18.21 4.98 6.06
N ALA A 341 18.69 4.77 4.84
CA ALA A 341 19.46 5.76 4.08
C ALA A 341 18.63 6.99 3.69
N PHE A 342 17.33 6.80 3.42
CA PHE A 342 16.35 7.88 3.20
C PHE A 342 15.79 8.48 4.50
N GLN A 343 16.51 8.35 5.62
CA GLN A 343 16.28 9.04 6.89
C GLN A 343 14.92 8.75 7.56
N ILE A 344 14.28 7.62 7.25
CA ILE A 344 13.17 7.13 8.06
C ILE A 344 13.70 6.80 9.46
N ASN A 345 13.03 7.27 10.51
CA ASN A 345 13.49 7.05 11.87
C ASN A 345 13.14 5.63 12.33
N PHE A 346 14.12 4.95 12.94
CA PHE A 346 14.02 3.57 13.43
C PHE A 346 14.47 3.42 14.90
N ALA A 347 14.59 4.52 15.65
CA ALA A 347 15.22 4.51 16.98
C ALA A 347 14.60 5.44 18.03
N GLY A 348 13.74 6.39 17.64
CA GLY A 348 13.04 7.34 18.51
C GLY A 348 11.66 7.71 17.96
N GLY A 349 11.18 8.92 18.24
CA GLY A 349 9.96 9.49 17.64
C GLY A 349 8.83 9.84 18.61
N ASN A 350 8.73 9.13 19.74
CA ASN A 350 7.70 9.41 20.74
C ASN A 350 8.25 10.30 21.85
N SER A 351 7.87 11.58 21.88
CA SER A 351 8.10 12.48 23.01
C SER A 351 7.34 12.03 24.28
N ASP A 352 6.17 11.41 24.08
CA ASP A 352 5.15 11.23 25.13
C ASP A 352 5.14 9.81 25.71
N GLY A 353 6.16 9.00 25.39
CA GLY A 353 6.14 7.55 25.60
C GLY A 353 5.25 6.82 24.60
N ARG A 354 5.05 5.51 24.79
CA ARG A 354 4.24 4.66 23.89
C ARG A 354 2.73 4.81 24.12
N SER A 355 2.24 6.04 24.24
CA SER A 355 0.82 6.28 24.49
C SER A 355 0.00 6.03 23.23
N GLU A 356 -0.98 5.14 23.33
CA GLU A 356 -1.89 4.75 22.25
C GLU A 356 -2.98 5.83 22.01
N VAL A 357 -3.25 6.66 23.03
CA VAL A 357 -4.37 7.63 23.05
C VAL A 357 -3.95 9.11 22.92
N LEU A 358 -2.64 9.39 22.97
CA LEU A 358 -2.12 10.74 22.75
C LEU A 358 -1.78 10.96 21.27
N PRO A 359 -2.02 12.17 20.73
CA PRO A 359 -1.60 12.53 19.38
C PRO A 359 -0.08 12.56 19.30
N THR A 360 0.51 12.01 18.24
CA THR A 360 1.96 12.12 18.03
C THR A 360 2.28 13.45 17.34
N ASP A 361 3.20 14.24 17.89
CA ASP A 361 3.72 15.42 17.21
C ASP A 361 4.71 15.04 16.09
N ILE A 362 4.34 15.41 14.87
CA ILE A 362 5.11 15.26 13.62
C ILE A 362 6.54 15.83 13.75
N SER A 363 6.76 16.84 14.60
CA SER A 363 8.08 17.44 14.82
C SER A 363 9.14 16.44 15.30
N ASN A 364 8.72 15.34 15.94
CA ASN A 364 9.60 14.28 16.45
C ASN A 364 9.85 13.15 15.43
N GLY A 365 9.20 13.16 14.26
CA GLY A 365 9.29 12.10 13.25
C GLY A 365 8.21 11.01 13.40
N ASN A 366 8.41 9.85 12.75
CA ASN A 366 7.46 8.74 12.87
C ASN A 366 7.49 8.11 14.27
N PRO A 367 6.33 7.76 14.85
CA PRO A 367 6.25 7.03 16.11
C PRO A 367 6.67 5.56 15.92
N THR A 368 7.83 5.15 16.46
CA THR A 368 8.36 3.79 16.24
C THR A 368 7.95 2.82 17.35
N ALA A 369 7.31 1.70 16.98
CA ALA A 369 6.76 0.75 17.96
C ALA A 369 7.82 0.11 18.87
N TYR A 370 8.97 -0.26 18.29
CA TYR A 370 10.00 -1.05 18.99
C TYR A 370 11.18 -0.21 19.48
N GLY A 371 11.11 1.13 19.39
CA GLY A 371 12.23 2.04 19.70
C GLY A 371 13.49 1.62 18.93
N ARG A 372 14.61 1.40 19.62
CA ARG A 372 15.87 0.92 18.99
C ARG A 372 15.78 -0.47 18.33
N GLY A 373 14.75 -1.26 18.64
CA GLY A 373 14.51 -2.57 18.01
C GLY A 373 13.82 -2.48 16.64
N THR A 374 13.37 -1.30 16.22
CA THR A 374 12.49 -1.13 15.05
C THR A 374 13.18 -1.53 13.75
N PHE A 375 14.45 -1.15 13.52
CA PHE A 375 15.17 -1.57 12.31
C PHE A 375 15.39 -3.10 12.22
N PRO A 376 15.89 -3.80 13.26
CA PRO A 376 15.95 -5.26 13.25
C PRO A 376 14.61 -5.95 12.98
N VAL A 377 13.50 -5.48 13.57
CA VAL A 377 12.17 -6.08 13.35
C VAL A 377 11.67 -5.80 11.92
N TYR A 378 11.88 -4.59 11.39
CA TYR A 378 11.59 -4.23 10.00
C TYR A 378 12.36 -5.11 9.00
N TRP A 379 13.66 -5.32 9.24
CA TRP A 379 14.47 -6.22 8.43
C TRP A 379 13.96 -7.67 8.51
N MET A 380 13.63 -8.17 9.69
CA MET A 380 13.08 -9.53 9.83
C MET A 380 11.72 -9.70 9.16
N LEU A 381 10.86 -8.66 9.17
CA LEU A 381 9.59 -8.68 8.42
C LEU A 381 9.87 -8.76 6.92
N ASN A 382 10.75 -7.90 6.39
CA ASN A 382 11.15 -7.92 5.00
C ASN A 382 11.80 -9.26 4.60
N PHE A 383 12.60 -9.87 5.48
CA PHE A 383 13.17 -11.22 5.27
C PHE A 383 12.10 -12.30 5.18
N CYS A 384 11.13 -12.33 6.12
CA CYS A 384 10.03 -13.29 6.09
C CYS A 384 9.12 -13.09 4.88
N GLY A 385 8.83 -11.83 4.52
CA GLY A 385 8.15 -11.46 3.28
C GLY A 385 8.89 -11.95 2.03
N MET A 386 10.20 -11.72 1.97
CA MET A 386 11.06 -12.16 0.88
C MET A 386 11.10 -13.69 0.75
N ALA A 387 11.15 -14.41 1.87
CA ALA A 387 11.10 -15.88 1.88
C ALA A 387 9.74 -16.41 1.39
N ALA A 388 8.63 -15.87 1.89
CA ALA A 388 7.28 -16.26 1.48
C ALA A 388 7.01 -15.98 -0.01
N LEU A 389 7.35 -14.77 -0.48
CA LEU A 389 7.10 -14.35 -1.87
C LEU A 389 8.10 -14.99 -2.85
N GLY A 390 9.35 -15.18 -2.42
CA GLY A 390 10.45 -15.64 -3.24
C GLY A 390 10.51 -17.16 -3.43
N LEU A 391 10.30 -17.94 -2.36
CA LEU A 391 10.31 -19.41 -2.48
C LEU A 391 9.14 -19.91 -3.34
N ALA A 392 7.97 -19.24 -3.28
CA ALA A 392 6.86 -19.45 -4.21
C ALA A 392 7.30 -19.24 -5.68
N CYS A 393 8.01 -18.15 -5.98
CA CYS A 393 8.57 -17.92 -7.32
C CYS A 393 9.59 -18.99 -7.73
N GLU A 394 10.52 -19.42 -6.85
CA GLU A 394 11.47 -20.51 -7.14
C GLU A 394 10.76 -21.84 -7.43
N ASN A 395 9.77 -22.20 -6.60
CA ASN A 395 8.97 -23.41 -6.76
C ASN A 395 8.28 -23.44 -8.12
N MET A 396 7.62 -22.35 -8.48
CA MET A 396 6.92 -22.21 -9.74
C MET A 396 7.90 -22.12 -10.93
N ALA A 397 9.11 -21.59 -10.75
CA ALA A 397 10.13 -21.51 -11.80
C ALA A 397 10.65 -22.90 -12.20
N MET A 398 10.78 -23.80 -11.21
CA MET A 398 11.07 -25.21 -11.43
C MET A 398 9.88 -25.97 -12.05
N LEU A 399 8.65 -25.67 -11.62
CA LEU A 399 7.42 -26.28 -12.12
C LEU A 399 7.15 -25.93 -13.60
N ILE A 400 7.04 -24.64 -13.91
CA ILE A 400 6.66 -24.10 -15.22
C ILE A 400 7.89 -24.04 -16.14
N GLY A 401 8.90 -23.25 -15.76
CA GLY A 401 10.07 -22.93 -16.59
C GLY A 401 9.89 -21.68 -17.48
N GLN A 402 10.95 -21.33 -18.21
CA GLN A 402 10.96 -20.21 -19.15
C GLN A 402 10.22 -20.57 -20.46
N PRO A 403 9.56 -19.61 -21.14
CA PRO A 403 9.38 -18.20 -20.76
C PRO A 403 8.17 -17.96 -19.83
N TRP A 404 7.28 -18.95 -19.70
CA TRP A 404 5.97 -18.81 -19.07
C TRP A 404 5.99 -18.44 -17.57
N MET A 405 7.12 -18.66 -16.90
CA MET A 405 7.38 -18.11 -15.56
C MET A 405 7.15 -16.58 -15.48
N GLY A 406 7.39 -15.82 -16.56
CA GLY A 406 7.04 -14.40 -16.61
C GLY A 406 5.54 -14.12 -16.38
N LEU A 407 4.64 -15.01 -16.81
CA LEU A 407 3.20 -14.88 -16.54
C LEU A 407 2.89 -15.17 -15.07
N PHE A 408 3.54 -16.16 -14.46
CA PHE A 408 3.37 -16.41 -13.02
C PHE A 408 3.82 -15.20 -12.19
N LEU A 409 4.94 -14.54 -12.53
CA LEU A 409 5.36 -13.31 -11.85
C LEU A 409 4.29 -12.21 -11.95
N ILE A 410 3.72 -11.98 -13.12
CA ILE A 410 2.66 -10.96 -13.30
C ILE A 410 1.45 -11.31 -12.45
N PHE A 411 0.98 -12.55 -12.47
CA PHE A 411 -0.13 -13.02 -11.62
C PHE A 411 0.18 -12.85 -10.11
N TRP A 412 1.39 -13.23 -9.69
CA TRP A 412 1.80 -13.18 -8.29
C TRP A 412 1.92 -11.75 -7.78
N VAL A 413 2.50 -10.84 -8.58
CA VAL A 413 2.56 -9.40 -8.27
C VAL A 413 1.16 -8.80 -8.22
N ILE A 414 0.34 -9.00 -9.26
CA ILE A 414 -0.99 -8.37 -9.36
C ILE A 414 -1.90 -8.83 -8.20
N THR A 415 -1.96 -10.12 -7.89
CA THR A 415 -2.82 -10.61 -6.80
C THR A 415 -2.37 -10.10 -5.42
N ASN A 416 -1.05 -10.09 -5.15
CA ASN A 416 -0.53 -9.49 -3.92
C ASN A 416 -0.82 -7.98 -3.83
N VAL A 417 -0.52 -7.22 -4.88
CA VAL A 417 -0.75 -5.76 -4.91
C VAL A 417 -2.22 -5.40 -4.72
N SER A 418 -3.13 -6.11 -5.41
CA SER A 418 -4.58 -5.90 -5.38
C SER A 418 -5.26 -6.23 -4.04
N THR A 419 -4.49 -6.56 -3.00
CA THR A 419 -5.01 -6.84 -1.64
C THR A 419 -4.13 -6.26 -0.53
N SER A 420 -3.07 -5.53 -0.90
CA SER A 420 -2.06 -5.01 0.05
C SER A 420 -1.96 -3.50 0.05
N PHE A 421 -2.15 -2.83 -1.09
CA PHE A 421 -2.02 -1.37 -1.19
C PHE A 421 -3.36 -0.63 -1.11
N TYR A 422 -4.46 -1.37 -1.13
CA TYR A 422 -5.80 -0.85 -0.98
C TYR A 422 -6.47 -1.54 0.20
N ASN A 423 -7.39 -0.83 0.85
CA ASN A 423 -8.10 -1.30 2.01
C ASN A 423 -9.19 -2.32 1.62
N ILE A 424 -9.06 -3.56 2.11
CA ILE A 424 -10.02 -4.66 1.87
C ILE A 424 -11.45 -4.29 2.36
N ASP A 425 -11.62 -3.35 3.30
CA ASP A 425 -12.95 -2.86 3.70
C ASP A 425 -13.68 -2.13 2.55
N THR A 426 -12.95 -1.46 1.66
CA THR A 426 -13.51 -0.70 0.53
C THR A 426 -13.60 -1.55 -0.74
N GLU A 427 -12.90 -2.67 -0.79
CA GLU A 427 -12.91 -3.62 -1.90
C GLU A 427 -14.16 -4.53 -1.91
N PRO A 428 -14.53 -5.13 -3.06
CA PRO A 428 -15.53 -6.19 -3.11
C PRO A 428 -15.14 -7.36 -2.18
N ALA A 429 -16.12 -7.99 -1.52
CA ALA A 429 -15.87 -9.11 -0.60
C ALA A 429 -15.12 -10.33 -1.23
N PHE A 430 -15.01 -10.38 -2.56
CA PHE A 430 -14.11 -11.27 -3.30
C PHE A 430 -12.66 -11.17 -2.82
N TYR A 431 -12.12 -9.96 -2.57
CA TYR A 431 -10.71 -9.72 -2.27
C TYR A 431 -10.26 -10.16 -0.87
N ARG A 432 -11.18 -10.69 -0.05
CA ARG A 432 -10.88 -11.20 1.31
C ARG A 432 -9.90 -12.38 1.34
N TRP A 433 -9.56 -13.00 0.21
CA TRP A 433 -8.40 -13.91 0.13
C TRP A 433 -7.06 -13.19 0.41
N GLY A 434 -7.03 -11.87 0.29
CA GLY A 434 -5.90 -11.01 0.64
C GLY A 434 -5.34 -11.20 2.06
N TYR A 435 -6.20 -11.52 3.03
CA TYR A 435 -5.79 -11.84 4.41
C TYR A 435 -4.98 -13.15 4.54
N ALA A 436 -4.78 -13.88 3.46
CA ALA A 436 -3.86 -15.01 3.39
C ALA A 436 -2.64 -14.73 2.50
N TRP A 437 -2.55 -13.57 1.83
CA TRP A 437 -1.48 -13.28 0.87
C TRP A 437 -0.28 -12.64 1.56
N PRO A 438 0.97 -13.02 1.24
CA PRO A 438 2.13 -12.55 1.99
C PRO A 438 2.29 -11.03 2.02
N LEU A 439 2.09 -10.34 0.88
CA LEU A 439 2.36 -8.90 0.79
C LEU A 439 1.45 -8.06 1.71
N HIS A 440 0.22 -8.52 1.96
CA HIS A 440 -0.72 -7.84 2.86
C HIS A 440 -0.14 -7.73 4.27
N HIS A 441 0.44 -8.84 4.76
CA HIS A 441 1.10 -8.90 6.06
C HIS A 441 2.43 -8.14 6.11
N VAL A 442 3.13 -7.99 4.97
CA VAL A 442 4.31 -7.11 4.90
C VAL A 442 3.88 -5.64 4.98
N VAL A 443 2.83 -5.22 4.28
CA VAL A 443 2.30 -3.84 4.38
C VAL A 443 1.84 -3.55 5.81
N GLN A 444 0.94 -4.37 6.35
CA GLN A 444 0.39 -4.17 7.69
C GLN A 444 1.48 -4.22 8.77
N GLY A 445 2.41 -5.19 8.66
CA GLY A 445 3.56 -5.26 9.57
C GLY A 445 4.47 -4.03 9.46
N SER A 446 4.73 -3.52 8.26
CA SER A 446 5.54 -2.31 8.07
C SER A 446 4.87 -1.08 8.66
N ARG A 447 3.54 -0.94 8.53
CA ARG A 447 2.77 0.14 9.17
C ARG A 447 2.88 0.07 10.70
N THR A 448 2.63 -1.08 11.31
CA THR A 448 2.80 -1.29 12.77
C THR A 448 4.23 -0.96 13.21
N ILE A 449 5.26 -1.45 12.50
CA ILE A 449 6.66 -1.25 12.89
C ILE A 449 7.07 0.22 12.80
N LEU A 450 6.77 0.87 11.66
CA LEU A 450 7.24 2.23 11.36
C LEU A 450 6.43 3.32 12.08
N PHE A 451 5.13 3.10 12.29
CA PHE A 451 4.19 4.13 12.76
C PHE A 451 3.38 3.72 13.99
N ASP A 452 3.74 2.64 14.69
CA ASP A 452 3.11 2.23 15.95
C ASP A 452 1.57 2.21 15.87
N THR A 453 1.04 1.70 14.76
CA THR A 453 -0.39 1.40 14.58
C THR A 453 -0.75 0.10 15.31
N HIS A 454 -2.04 -0.26 15.35
CA HIS A 454 -2.52 -1.44 16.06
C HIS A 454 -1.70 -2.71 15.71
N SER A 455 -1.27 -3.43 16.74
CA SER A 455 -0.25 -4.47 16.59
C SER A 455 -0.84 -5.85 16.26
N ASN A 456 -1.08 -6.08 14.97
CA ASN A 456 -1.33 -7.41 14.42
C ASN A 456 -0.03 -8.17 14.06
N ILE A 457 1.12 -7.77 14.64
CA ILE A 457 2.44 -8.23 14.19
C ILE A 457 2.64 -9.74 14.30
N GLY A 458 2.05 -10.39 15.31
CA GLY A 458 2.10 -11.85 15.50
C GLY A 458 1.37 -12.61 14.40
N LEU A 459 0.21 -12.11 13.95
CA LEU A 459 -0.51 -12.65 12.80
C LEU A 459 0.30 -12.45 11.51
N ASN A 460 0.89 -11.26 11.33
CA ASN A 460 1.67 -10.92 10.15
C ASN A 460 2.89 -11.85 9.98
N PHE A 461 3.71 -12.01 11.03
CA PHE A 461 4.80 -13.01 10.99
C PHE A 461 4.28 -14.44 10.88
N GLY A 462 3.16 -14.78 11.52
CA GLY A 462 2.56 -16.11 11.46
C GLY A 462 2.23 -16.56 10.03
N VAL A 463 1.53 -15.72 9.25
CA VAL A 463 1.16 -16.04 7.86
C VAL A 463 2.38 -16.06 6.94
N LEU A 464 3.33 -15.14 7.12
CA LEU A 464 4.58 -15.12 6.35
C LEU A 464 5.42 -16.38 6.57
N LEU A 465 5.57 -16.80 7.84
CA LEU A 465 6.29 -18.02 8.19
C LEU A 465 5.53 -19.28 7.73
N ALA A 466 4.20 -19.28 7.72
CA ALA A 466 3.40 -20.38 7.17
C ALA A 466 3.65 -20.57 5.67
N TRP A 467 3.64 -19.49 4.88
CA TRP A 467 4.03 -19.54 3.46
C TRP A 467 5.46 -20.03 3.26
N ALA A 468 6.43 -19.42 3.94
CA ALA A 468 7.84 -19.83 3.84
C ALA A 468 8.06 -21.31 4.22
N ALA A 469 7.30 -21.84 5.17
CA ALA A 469 7.32 -23.25 5.57
C ALA A 469 6.70 -24.17 4.50
N VAL A 470 5.53 -23.81 3.96
CA VAL A 470 4.87 -24.55 2.85
C VAL A 470 5.77 -24.59 1.62
N ASP A 471 6.33 -23.45 1.22
CA ASP A 471 7.21 -23.39 0.06
C ASP A 471 8.54 -24.11 0.29
N THR A 472 9.10 -24.07 1.51
CA THR A 472 10.26 -24.88 1.90
C THR A 472 9.95 -26.38 1.80
N ALA A 473 8.76 -26.82 2.20
CA ALA A 473 8.33 -28.20 2.08
C ALA A 473 8.14 -28.62 0.61
N LEU A 474 7.66 -27.73 -0.26
CA LEU A 474 7.49 -27.97 -1.70
C LEU A 474 8.81 -27.96 -2.49
N PHE A 475 9.79 -27.17 -2.07
CA PHE A 475 11.09 -26.98 -2.73
C PHE A 475 11.82 -28.27 -3.16
N PRO A 476 11.98 -29.31 -2.30
CA PRO A 476 12.59 -30.57 -2.73
C PRO A 476 11.80 -31.26 -3.84
N PHE A 477 10.47 -31.30 -3.77
CA PHE A 477 9.63 -31.91 -4.80
C PHE A 477 9.77 -31.19 -6.15
N MET A 478 9.79 -29.86 -6.12
CA MET A 478 9.97 -29.03 -7.33
C MET A 478 11.38 -29.21 -7.92
N CYS A 479 12.42 -29.36 -7.11
CA CYS A 479 13.74 -29.74 -7.58
C CYS A 479 13.75 -31.11 -8.29
N TYR A 480 13.11 -32.13 -7.69
CA TYR A 480 13.00 -33.47 -8.30
C TYR A 480 12.22 -33.43 -9.63
N TRP A 481 11.16 -32.62 -9.70
CA TRP A 481 10.38 -32.38 -10.92
C TRP A 481 11.19 -31.70 -12.02
N LEU A 482 11.95 -30.65 -11.70
CA LEU A 482 12.86 -30.01 -12.65
C LEU A 482 13.87 -31.02 -13.21
N ARG A 483 14.48 -31.85 -12.35
CA ARG A 483 15.41 -32.91 -12.78
C ARG A 483 14.74 -33.92 -13.71
N TYR A 484 13.48 -34.26 -13.47
CA TYR A 484 12.70 -35.15 -14.32
C TYR A 484 12.44 -34.52 -15.71
N LYS A 485 12.02 -33.24 -15.75
CA LYS A 485 11.84 -32.48 -17.01
C LYS A 485 13.12 -32.43 -17.84
N THR A 486 14.25 -32.08 -17.21
CA THR A 486 15.57 -32.04 -17.89
C THR A 486 15.96 -33.41 -18.45
N LYS A 487 15.79 -34.49 -17.68
CA LYS A 487 16.12 -35.86 -18.13
C LYS A 487 15.28 -36.35 -19.31
N LYS A 488 14.01 -35.91 -19.40
CA LYS A 488 13.10 -36.30 -20.48
C LYS A 488 13.05 -35.31 -21.65
N GLY A 489 13.88 -34.25 -21.64
CA GLY A 489 13.86 -33.22 -22.68
C GLY A 489 12.53 -32.46 -22.76
N ILE A 490 11.76 -32.37 -21.67
CA ILE A 490 10.43 -31.74 -21.68
C ILE A 490 10.60 -30.21 -21.66
N THR A 491 10.74 -29.64 -22.85
CA THR A 491 10.67 -28.20 -23.09
C THR A 491 9.19 -27.77 -23.16
N LEU A 492 8.72 -26.97 -22.20
CA LEU A 492 7.36 -26.39 -22.21
C LEU A 492 7.17 -25.24 -23.24
N TYR A 493 8.11 -25.10 -24.16
CA TYR A 493 8.03 -24.16 -25.27
C TYR A 493 7.36 -24.85 -26.46
N TRP A 494 6.04 -24.73 -26.54
CA TRP A 494 5.19 -25.29 -27.60
C TRP A 494 5.06 -24.35 -28.83
N ALA A 495 5.99 -23.39 -28.96
CA ALA A 495 6.08 -22.46 -30.08
C ALA A 495 7.25 -22.86 -31.01
#